data_AF-A0A7J5P092-F1
#
_entry.id   AF-A0A7J5P092-F1
#
_cell.length_a   1.000
_cell.length_b   1.000
_cell.length_c   1.000
_cell.angle_alpha   90.00
_cell.angle_beta   90.00
_cell.angle_gamma   90.00
#
_symmetry.space_group_name_H-M   'P 1'
#
loop_
_entity.id
_entity.type
_entity.pdbx_description
1 polymer ?
#
loop_
_entity_poly.entity_id
_entity_poly.type
_entity_poly.pdbx_seq_one_letter_code
_entity_poly.pdbx_strand_id
1 'polypeptide(L)'
;MSTKEQSATLLRLNKQEQVKALQAVGFADITENSRASEFPNRIKWATGLLDMRVACNRISDNSKWYFTREEWNSLTPANKLKFIRRGLCIRAHSQSFVIAAQECYAADLSSSFYWGGLGKTIDGLSAKMLGKMYTCFTGKEDTRLILDALKGTNSNGVEGAPAAEAAVAYKAFTLDGDGMEDDTEWFLPSSGQMMIMYRYRDQINEMLRAFWSSDSMLLTDKYYWTSTYYDTTNAWTCNLNTGHMTVQNKNTSLLHVRATAED
;
A
#
# COMPACT_ATOMS: atom_id res chain seq x y z
N MET A 1 1.62 -4.06 -54.37
CA MET A 1 1.54 -3.48 -53.01
C MET A 1 2.24 -2.14 -53.05
N SER A 2 1.52 -1.04 -52.78
CA SER A 2 2.15 0.27 -52.71
C SER A 2 3.10 0.33 -51.50
N THR A 3 4.12 1.17 -51.55
CA THR A 3 5.07 1.38 -50.43
C THR A 3 4.37 1.68 -49.10
N LYS A 4 3.21 2.33 -49.14
CA LYS A 4 2.39 2.61 -47.94
C LYS A 4 1.77 1.34 -47.32
N GLU A 5 1.32 0.40 -48.14
CA GLU A 5 0.75 -0.88 -47.67
C GLU A 5 1.82 -1.77 -47.03
N GLN A 6 3.04 -1.75 -47.59
CA GLN A 6 4.19 -2.44 -47.02
C GLN A 6 4.58 -1.83 -45.66
N SER A 7 4.62 -0.50 -45.55
CA SER A 7 4.90 0.18 -44.28
C SER A 7 3.84 -0.09 -43.21
N ALA A 8 2.55 -0.09 -43.56
CA ALA A 8 1.47 -0.41 -42.63
C ALA A 8 1.55 -1.86 -42.13
N THR A 9 1.89 -2.79 -43.01
CA THR A 9 2.07 -4.21 -42.67
C THR A 9 3.25 -4.40 -41.71
N LEU A 10 4.39 -3.76 -41.97
CA LEU A 10 5.56 -3.78 -41.08
C LEU A 10 5.26 -3.19 -39.70
N LEU A 11 4.53 -2.07 -39.64
CA LEU A 11 4.12 -1.46 -38.36
C LEU A 11 3.23 -2.41 -37.54
N ARG A 12 2.31 -3.12 -38.18
CA ARG A 12 1.47 -4.12 -37.52
C ARG A 12 2.30 -5.27 -36.97
N LEU A 13 3.20 -5.84 -37.77
CA LEU A 13 4.09 -6.93 -37.34
C LEU A 13 4.99 -6.51 -36.16
N ASN A 14 5.58 -5.31 -36.21
CA ASN A 14 6.37 -4.78 -35.11
C ASN A 14 5.55 -4.64 -33.82
N LYS A 15 4.29 -4.19 -33.94
CA LYS A 15 3.38 -4.12 -32.78
C LYS A 15 3.08 -5.51 -32.21
N GLN A 16 2.84 -6.50 -33.06
CA GLN A 16 2.59 -7.89 -32.65
C GLN A 16 3.77 -8.46 -31.85
N GLU A 17 5.00 -8.27 -32.35
CA GLU A 17 6.21 -8.72 -31.63
C GLU A 17 6.43 -7.96 -30.32
N GLN A 18 6.12 -6.65 -30.25
CA GLN A 18 6.18 -5.90 -29.00
C GLN A 18 5.16 -6.41 -27.96
N VAL A 19 3.92 -6.65 -28.38
CA VAL A 19 2.87 -7.22 -27.51
C VAL A 19 3.31 -8.58 -26.99
N LYS A 20 3.83 -9.44 -27.88
CA LYS A 20 4.33 -10.77 -27.51
C LYS A 20 5.50 -10.70 -26.51
N ALA A 21 6.46 -9.79 -26.72
CA ALA A 21 7.57 -9.58 -25.79
C ALA A 21 7.08 -9.09 -24.41
N LEU A 22 6.10 -8.18 -24.37
CA LEU A 22 5.52 -7.69 -23.13
C LEU A 22 4.72 -8.79 -22.39
N GLN A 23 3.92 -9.56 -23.11
CA GLN A 23 3.21 -10.70 -22.53
C GLN A 23 4.18 -11.75 -21.95
N ALA A 24 5.30 -12.01 -22.64
CA ALA A 24 6.32 -12.95 -22.17
C ALA A 24 7.00 -12.54 -20.85
N VAL A 25 7.04 -11.23 -20.54
CA VAL A 25 7.57 -10.70 -19.27
C VAL A 25 6.47 -10.41 -18.24
N GLY A 26 5.23 -10.86 -18.48
CA GLY A 26 4.15 -10.85 -17.49
C GLY A 26 3.01 -9.85 -17.74
N PHE A 27 3.04 -9.06 -18.83
CA PHE A 27 1.94 -8.14 -19.17
C PHE A 27 0.85 -8.82 -19.99
N ALA A 28 0.16 -9.80 -19.41
CA ALA A 28 -0.85 -10.60 -20.11
C ALA A 28 -2.06 -9.78 -20.61
N ASP A 29 -2.33 -8.61 -20.02
CA ASP A 29 -3.44 -7.72 -20.37
C ASP A 29 -3.16 -6.83 -21.60
N ILE A 30 -1.90 -6.73 -22.03
CA ILE A 30 -1.55 -5.95 -23.23
C ILE A 30 -1.92 -6.75 -24.48
N THR A 31 -2.62 -6.09 -25.41
CA THR A 31 -3.06 -6.70 -26.68
C THR A 31 -2.64 -5.84 -27.87
N GLU A 32 -2.83 -6.36 -29.08
CA GLU A 32 -2.65 -5.58 -30.31
C GLU A 32 -3.55 -4.34 -30.40
N ASN A 33 -4.62 -4.28 -29.60
CA ASN A 33 -5.51 -3.13 -29.52
C ASN A 33 -5.04 -2.06 -28.52
N SER A 34 -4.13 -2.40 -27.60
CA SER A 34 -3.55 -1.45 -26.65
C SER A 34 -2.82 -0.34 -27.38
N ARG A 35 -2.91 0.90 -26.87
CA ARG A 35 -2.20 2.03 -27.47
C ARG A 35 -0.70 1.86 -27.21
N ALA A 36 0.13 1.98 -28.25
CA ALA A 36 1.58 1.85 -28.09
C ALA A 36 2.17 2.87 -27.11
N SER A 37 1.51 4.03 -26.95
CA SER A 37 1.86 5.05 -25.95
C SER A 37 1.73 4.58 -24.49
N GLU A 38 1.02 3.48 -24.22
CA GLU A 38 0.88 2.93 -22.87
C GLU A 38 2.08 2.04 -22.49
N PHE A 39 2.81 1.49 -23.45
CA PHE A 39 3.86 0.51 -23.20
C PHE A 39 5.00 1.05 -22.32
N PRO A 40 5.50 2.28 -22.52
CA PRO A 40 6.55 2.83 -21.65
C PRO A 40 6.11 2.92 -20.18
N ASN A 41 4.85 3.31 -19.94
CA ASN A 41 4.31 3.41 -18.58
C ASN A 41 4.12 2.03 -17.94
N ARG A 42 3.71 1.03 -18.73
CA ARG A 42 3.59 -0.36 -18.25
C ARG A 42 4.95 -0.92 -17.82
N ILE A 43 5.96 -0.76 -18.66
CA ILE A 43 7.35 -1.14 -18.34
C ILE A 43 7.82 -0.41 -17.09
N LYS A 44 7.66 0.93 -17.05
CA LYS A 44 8.03 1.76 -15.90
C LYS A 44 7.41 1.26 -14.60
N TRP A 45 6.12 0.91 -14.63
CA TRP A 45 5.40 0.42 -13.45
C TRP A 45 5.88 -0.95 -12.99
N ALA A 46 6.18 -1.87 -13.91
CA ALA A 46 6.68 -3.19 -13.52
C ALA A 46 8.10 -3.12 -12.93
N THR A 47 8.95 -2.23 -13.46
CA THR A 47 10.36 -2.16 -13.06
C THR A 47 10.64 -1.16 -11.95
N GLY A 48 9.71 -0.29 -11.60
CA GLY A 48 9.93 0.73 -10.57
C GLY A 48 8.70 1.58 -10.27
N LEU A 49 8.95 2.80 -9.81
CA LEU A 49 7.91 3.78 -9.46
C LEU A 49 7.28 4.35 -10.73
N LEU A 50 5.99 4.05 -10.95
CA LEU A 50 5.21 4.66 -12.01
C LEU A 50 4.93 6.12 -11.68
N ASP A 51 4.22 6.35 -10.58
CA ASP A 51 3.91 7.66 -10.00
C ASP A 51 3.40 7.53 -8.55
N MET A 52 3.18 8.68 -7.92
CA MET A 52 2.47 8.82 -6.64
C MET A 52 1.37 9.84 -6.80
N ARG A 53 0.24 9.61 -6.13
CA ARG A 53 -0.97 10.45 -6.27
C ARG A 53 -1.60 10.69 -4.91
N VAL A 54 -2.06 11.91 -4.65
CA VAL A 54 -2.92 12.14 -3.50
C VAL A 54 -4.24 11.44 -3.76
N ALA A 55 -4.58 10.49 -2.89
CA ALA A 55 -5.86 9.81 -2.88
C ALA A 55 -6.85 10.71 -2.12
N CYS A 56 -7.98 10.98 -2.74
CA CYS A 56 -9.01 11.85 -2.21
C CYS A 56 -10.38 11.20 -2.32
N ASN A 57 -11.30 11.64 -1.47
CA ASN A 57 -12.73 11.37 -1.62
C ASN A 57 -13.42 12.69 -1.98
N ARG A 58 -14.33 12.67 -2.95
CA ARG A 58 -15.12 13.84 -3.31
C ARG A 58 -16.30 13.97 -2.35
N ILE A 59 -16.46 15.13 -1.73
CA ILE A 59 -17.43 15.35 -0.65
C ILE A 59 -18.88 15.10 -1.09
N SER A 60 -19.22 15.41 -2.35
CA SER A 60 -20.62 15.33 -2.81
C SER A 60 -21.15 13.91 -2.98
N ASP A 61 -20.28 12.92 -3.21
CA ASP A 61 -20.69 11.56 -3.61
C ASP A 61 -19.79 10.45 -3.07
N ASN A 62 -18.81 10.79 -2.22
CA ASN A 62 -17.79 9.90 -1.70
C ASN A 62 -16.97 9.14 -2.78
N SER A 63 -16.98 9.59 -4.03
CA SER A 63 -16.20 8.94 -5.08
C SER A 63 -14.70 9.09 -4.81
N LYS A 64 -13.93 8.03 -5.07
CA LYS A 64 -12.47 8.01 -4.91
C LYS A 64 -11.79 8.65 -6.13
N TRP A 65 -10.92 9.62 -5.89
CA TRP A 65 -10.16 10.36 -6.89
C TRP A 65 -8.67 10.31 -6.59
N TYR A 66 -7.85 10.42 -7.64
CA TYR A 66 -6.40 10.42 -7.53
C TYR A 66 -5.84 11.56 -8.37
N PHE A 67 -5.00 12.39 -7.76
CA PHE A 67 -4.34 13.50 -8.44
C PHE A 67 -2.82 13.39 -8.32
N THR A 68 -2.09 13.60 -9.41
CA THR A 68 -0.66 13.92 -9.27
C THR A 68 -0.48 15.24 -8.51
N ARG A 69 0.75 15.53 -8.08
CA ARG A 69 1.06 16.81 -7.44
C ARG A 69 0.74 17.98 -8.37
N GLU A 70 1.06 17.86 -9.65
CA GLU A 70 0.81 18.88 -10.66
C GLU A 70 -0.69 19.09 -10.88
N GLU A 71 -1.44 18.00 -11.04
CA GLU A 71 -2.90 18.04 -11.19
C GLU A 71 -3.56 18.70 -9.98
N TRP A 72 -3.21 18.26 -8.76
CA TRP A 72 -3.73 18.87 -7.53
C TRP A 72 -3.39 20.36 -7.45
N ASN A 73 -2.15 20.73 -7.75
CA ASN A 73 -1.70 22.12 -7.70
C ASN A 73 -2.37 23.01 -8.76
N SER A 74 -2.78 22.43 -9.89
CA SER A 74 -3.53 23.14 -10.92
C SER A 74 -4.98 23.44 -10.55
N LEU A 75 -5.55 22.75 -9.55
CA LEU A 75 -6.89 23.01 -9.05
C LEU A 75 -6.97 24.38 -8.38
N THR A 76 -8.04 25.12 -8.68
CA THR A 76 -8.38 26.34 -7.94
C THR A 76 -8.67 26.02 -6.46
N PRO A 77 -8.50 26.99 -5.53
CA PRO A 77 -8.83 26.78 -4.12
C PRO A 77 -10.25 26.25 -3.92
N ALA A 78 -11.23 26.77 -4.65
CA ALA A 78 -12.62 26.32 -4.59
C ALA A 78 -12.81 24.87 -5.06
N ASN A 79 -12.02 24.39 -6.02
CA ASN A 79 -12.07 23.00 -6.46
C ASN A 79 -11.38 22.07 -5.46
N LYS A 80 -10.30 22.49 -4.81
CA LYS A 80 -9.65 21.69 -3.75
C LYS A 80 -10.59 21.42 -2.58
N LEU A 81 -11.42 22.40 -2.20
CA LEU A 81 -12.42 22.27 -1.13
C LEU A 81 -13.54 21.26 -1.43
N LYS A 82 -13.64 20.71 -2.65
CA LYS A 82 -14.58 19.65 -2.99
C LYS A 82 -14.08 18.26 -2.60
N PHE A 83 -12.85 18.16 -2.14
CA PHE A 83 -12.17 16.89 -1.87
C PHE A 83 -11.61 16.87 -0.46
N ILE A 84 -11.74 15.71 0.19
CA ILE A 84 -11.04 15.37 1.43
C ILE A 84 -9.87 14.45 1.04
N ARG A 85 -8.69 14.69 1.62
CA ARG A 85 -7.50 13.88 1.33
C ARG A 85 -7.52 12.63 2.22
N ARG A 86 -7.43 11.47 1.60
CA ARG A 86 -7.47 10.15 2.25
C ARG A 86 -6.09 9.58 2.56
N GLY A 87 -5.14 9.75 1.66
CA GLY A 87 -3.81 9.13 1.79
C GLY A 87 -2.99 9.25 0.52
N LEU A 88 -1.83 8.62 0.49
CA LEU A 88 -0.93 8.65 -0.67
C LEU A 88 -1.01 7.32 -1.43
N CYS A 89 -1.50 7.37 -2.67
CA CYS A 89 -1.44 6.23 -3.59
C CYS A 89 -0.02 6.09 -4.15
N ILE A 90 0.54 4.89 -4.05
CA ILE A 90 1.85 4.50 -4.55
C ILE A 90 1.66 3.43 -5.61
N ARG A 91 2.18 3.66 -6.81
CA ARG A 91 2.14 2.69 -7.90
C ARG A 91 3.55 2.32 -8.30
N ALA A 92 4.02 1.17 -7.85
CA ALA A 92 5.37 0.72 -8.10
C ALA A 92 5.47 -0.81 -8.14
N HIS A 93 6.38 -1.34 -8.94
CA HIS A 93 6.64 -2.78 -9.06
C HIS A 93 5.38 -3.62 -9.30
N SER A 94 4.51 -3.15 -10.20
CA SER A 94 3.20 -3.73 -10.50
C SER A 94 2.25 -3.81 -9.29
N GLN A 95 2.53 -3.08 -8.22
CA GLN A 95 1.65 -2.91 -7.07
C GLN A 95 1.01 -1.53 -7.12
N SER A 96 -0.20 -1.46 -6.58
CA SER A 96 -0.94 -0.22 -6.36
C SER A 96 -1.61 -0.30 -4.99
N PHE A 97 -1.35 0.68 -4.13
CA PHE A 97 -1.96 0.75 -2.81
C PHE A 97 -1.88 2.18 -2.26
N VAL A 98 -2.75 2.48 -1.30
CA VAL A 98 -2.76 3.75 -0.58
C VAL A 98 -2.13 3.55 0.79
N ILE A 99 -1.23 4.44 1.19
CA ILE A 99 -0.74 4.52 2.57
C ILE A 99 -1.51 5.59 3.33
N ALA A 100 -1.75 5.33 4.61
CA ALA A 100 -2.29 6.31 5.55
C ALA A 100 -1.42 7.57 5.58
N ALA A 101 -2.03 8.73 5.86
CA ALA A 101 -1.32 9.99 6.02
C ALA A 101 -0.66 10.14 7.40
N GLN A 102 -1.12 9.36 8.38
CA GLN A 102 -0.61 9.36 9.75
C GLN A 102 -0.34 7.94 10.25
N GLU A 103 0.46 7.84 11.30
CA GLU A 103 0.59 6.61 12.08
C GLU A 103 -0.76 6.21 12.69
N CYS A 104 -0.95 4.92 12.95
CA CYS A 104 -2.07 4.47 13.75
C CYS A 104 -1.83 4.79 15.23
N TYR A 105 -2.88 5.24 15.90
CA TYR A 105 -2.88 5.51 17.34
C TYR A 105 -3.99 4.71 18.00
N ALA A 106 -3.72 4.20 19.19
CA ALA A 106 -4.75 3.65 20.06
C ALA A 106 -5.60 4.78 20.66
N ALA A 107 -6.73 4.43 21.27
CA ALA A 107 -7.61 5.40 21.92
C ALA A 107 -6.93 6.17 23.07
N ASP A 108 -5.90 5.58 23.69
CA ASP A 108 -5.07 6.22 24.72
C ASP A 108 -3.91 7.06 24.15
N LEU A 109 -3.88 7.25 22.82
CA LEU A 109 -2.85 7.97 22.06
C LEU A 109 -1.48 7.28 22.03
N SER A 110 -1.37 6.03 22.48
CA SER A 110 -0.17 5.22 22.22
C SER A 110 -0.05 4.91 20.72
N SER A 111 1.18 4.84 20.22
CA SER A 111 1.48 4.64 18.79
C SER A 111 2.17 3.31 18.50
N SER A 112 2.21 2.42 19.49
CA SER A 112 2.90 1.13 19.39
C SER A 112 2.00 0.01 19.90
N PHE A 113 1.99 -1.10 19.16
CA PHE A 113 1.04 -2.18 19.33
C PHE A 113 1.77 -3.51 19.42
N TYR A 114 1.19 -4.48 20.12
CA TYR A 114 1.56 -5.88 19.96
C TYR A 114 0.97 -6.42 18.66
N TRP A 115 1.61 -7.44 18.07
CA TRP A 115 1.04 -8.13 16.93
C TRP A 115 -0.10 -9.07 17.37
N GLY A 116 0.05 -9.76 18.50
CA GLY A 116 -0.98 -10.63 19.10
C GLY A 116 -0.83 -12.13 18.80
N GLY A 117 -1.69 -12.98 19.37
CA GLY A 117 -1.76 -14.40 18.98
C GLY A 117 -0.50 -15.25 19.19
N LEU A 118 0.35 -14.95 20.19
CA LEU A 118 1.49 -15.79 20.56
C LEU A 118 1.07 -17.24 20.80
N GLY A 119 1.78 -18.17 20.17
CA GLY A 119 1.55 -19.62 20.27
C GLY A 119 0.39 -20.12 19.42
N LYS A 120 -0.23 -19.27 18.59
CA LYS A 120 -1.40 -19.63 17.78
C LYS A 120 -1.07 -19.84 16.32
N THR A 121 -1.64 -20.89 15.77
CA THR A 121 -1.74 -21.13 14.33
C THR A 121 -2.94 -20.37 13.78
N ILE A 122 -2.79 -19.77 12.60
CA ILE A 122 -3.84 -19.04 11.90
C ILE A 122 -4.06 -19.76 10.56
N ASP A 123 -5.24 -20.33 10.38
CA ASP A 123 -5.58 -21.06 9.16
C ASP A 123 -5.56 -20.14 7.94
N GLY A 124 -5.00 -20.63 6.83
CA GLY A 124 -4.80 -19.85 5.60
C GLY A 124 -3.57 -18.94 5.61
N LEU A 125 -2.94 -18.71 6.78
CA LEU A 125 -1.77 -17.83 6.90
C LEU A 125 -0.47 -18.64 6.95
N SER A 126 0.22 -18.73 5.81
CA SER A 126 1.48 -19.48 5.69
C SER A 126 2.70 -18.65 6.10
N ALA A 127 3.65 -19.28 6.82
CA ALA A 127 4.97 -18.73 7.10
C ALA A 127 5.69 -18.27 5.82
N LYS A 128 6.09 -17.00 5.76
CA LYS A 128 6.98 -16.49 4.72
C LYS A 128 8.40 -16.44 5.27
N MET A 129 9.22 -17.43 4.92
CA MET A 129 10.64 -17.42 5.30
C MET A 129 11.40 -16.29 4.59
N LEU A 130 12.66 -16.09 5.00
CA LEU A 130 13.60 -15.16 4.36
C LEU A 130 13.58 -15.33 2.84
N GLY A 131 13.63 -14.22 2.09
CA GLY A 131 13.51 -14.20 0.64
C GLY A 131 12.05 -14.08 0.17
N LYS A 132 11.15 -14.95 0.65
CA LYS A 132 9.74 -14.94 0.25
C LYS A 132 8.98 -13.72 0.77
N MET A 133 9.37 -13.19 1.94
CA MET A 133 8.70 -12.03 2.52
C MET A 133 8.88 -10.76 1.67
N TYR A 134 9.97 -10.60 0.91
CA TYR A 134 10.18 -9.43 0.05
C TYR A 134 9.15 -9.29 -1.09
N THR A 135 8.45 -10.38 -1.43
CA THR A 135 7.46 -10.42 -2.52
C THR A 135 6.07 -10.79 -2.01
N CYS A 136 5.85 -10.67 -0.69
CA CYS A 136 4.55 -10.93 -0.08
C CYS A 136 3.68 -9.67 -0.17
N PHE A 137 2.62 -9.72 -0.97
CA PHE A 137 1.68 -8.61 -1.20
C PHE A 137 0.23 -9.00 -0.83
N THR A 138 0.08 -9.72 0.27
CA THR A 138 -1.19 -10.32 0.74
C THR A 138 -1.81 -9.54 1.90
N GLY A 139 -1.41 -8.29 2.12
CA GLY A 139 -1.67 -7.57 3.37
C GLY A 139 -3.15 -7.50 3.78
N LYS A 140 -4.06 -7.30 2.82
CA LYS A 140 -5.51 -7.27 3.07
C LYS A 140 -6.04 -8.61 3.56
N GLU A 141 -5.75 -9.66 2.79
CA GLU A 141 -6.21 -11.02 3.11
C GLU A 141 -5.57 -11.53 4.40
N ASP A 142 -4.26 -11.30 4.59
CA ASP A 142 -3.56 -11.68 5.82
C ASP A 142 -4.17 -10.97 7.04
N THR A 143 -4.45 -9.66 6.93
CA THR A 143 -5.09 -8.89 8.02
C THR A 143 -6.46 -9.47 8.38
N ARG A 144 -7.28 -9.82 7.38
CA ARG A 144 -8.59 -10.43 7.59
C ARG A 144 -8.46 -11.77 8.34
N LEU A 145 -7.60 -12.66 7.86
CA LEU A 145 -7.34 -13.96 8.50
C LEU A 145 -6.84 -13.81 9.94
N ILE A 146 -5.95 -12.83 10.20
CA ILE A 146 -5.43 -12.53 11.53
C ILE A 146 -6.56 -12.10 12.47
N LEU A 147 -7.40 -11.14 12.04
CA LEU A 147 -8.51 -10.65 12.84
C LEU A 147 -9.53 -11.75 13.13
N ASP A 148 -9.93 -12.51 12.12
CA ASP A 148 -10.90 -13.60 12.26
C ASP A 148 -10.41 -14.66 13.25
N ALA A 149 -9.13 -15.05 13.17
CA ALA A 149 -8.56 -16.10 14.01
C ALA A 149 -8.27 -15.66 15.45
N LEU A 150 -7.97 -14.37 15.67
CA LEU A 150 -7.53 -13.88 16.97
C LEU A 150 -8.60 -13.15 17.77
N LYS A 151 -9.74 -12.80 17.15
CA LYS A 151 -10.87 -12.12 17.81
C LYS A 151 -11.31 -12.82 19.09
N GLY A 152 -11.40 -12.05 20.18
CA GLY A 152 -11.84 -12.55 21.49
C GLY A 152 -10.87 -13.52 22.16
N THR A 153 -9.65 -13.63 21.63
CA THR A 153 -8.63 -14.49 22.23
C THR A 153 -7.66 -13.70 23.09
N ASN A 154 -7.08 -14.35 24.09
CA ASN A 154 -6.01 -13.76 24.91
C ASN A 154 -4.78 -14.68 24.87
N SER A 155 -3.62 -14.11 24.57
CA SER A 155 -2.35 -14.82 24.58
C SER A 155 -1.39 -14.08 25.52
N ASN A 156 -1.13 -14.62 26.70
CA ASN A 156 -0.24 -14.02 27.70
C ASN A 156 -0.54 -12.53 28.01
N GLY A 157 -1.82 -12.17 28.18
CA GLY A 157 -2.24 -10.81 28.51
C GLY A 157 -2.44 -9.89 27.30
N VAL A 158 -2.13 -10.33 26.09
CA VAL A 158 -2.45 -9.60 24.85
C VAL A 158 -3.75 -10.15 24.29
N GLU A 159 -4.78 -9.31 24.25
CA GLU A 159 -6.07 -9.62 23.64
C GLU A 159 -6.03 -9.36 22.13
N GLY A 160 -6.66 -10.24 21.35
CA GLY A 160 -6.89 -10.02 19.92
C GLY A 160 -5.63 -9.91 19.09
N ALA A 161 -5.68 -8.99 18.12
CA ALA A 161 -4.60 -8.66 17.20
C ALA A 161 -4.37 -7.14 17.14
N PRO A 162 -3.78 -6.52 18.18
CA PRO A 162 -3.81 -5.06 18.34
C PRO A 162 -3.26 -4.29 17.15
N ALA A 163 -2.18 -4.77 16.52
CA ALA A 163 -1.62 -4.13 15.33
C ALA A 163 -2.56 -4.18 14.10
N ALA A 164 -3.24 -5.31 13.89
CA ALA A 164 -4.21 -5.46 12.80
C ALA A 164 -5.48 -4.64 13.08
N GLU A 165 -5.96 -4.65 14.32
CA GLU A 165 -7.10 -3.87 14.80
C GLU A 165 -6.85 -2.36 14.64
N ALA A 166 -5.66 -1.88 15.01
CA ALA A 166 -5.26 -0.49 14.82
C ALA A 166 -5.21 -0.08 13.34
N ALA A 167 -4.79 -0.99 12.46
CA ALA A 167 -4.78 -0.73 11.03
C ALA A 167 -6.19 -0.58 10.46
N VAL A 168 -7.11 -1.52 10.77
CA VAL A 168 -8.49 -1.47 10.26
C VAL A 168 -9.35 -0.38 10.92
N ALA A 169 -8.98 0.05 12.13
CA ALA A 169 -9.64 1.15 12.85
C ALA A 169 -9.19 2.54 12.37
N TYR A 170 -8.12 2.63 11.58
CA TYR A 170 -7.64 3.90 11.06
C TYR A 170 -8.74 4.59 10.22
N LYS A 171 -8.89 5.90 10.43
CA LYS A 171 -9.76 6.77 9.66
C LYS A 171 -8.94 7.95 9.17
N ALA A 172 -8.91 8.17 7.86
CA ALA A 172 -8.24 9.32 7.28
C ALA A 172 -9.00 10.64 7.52
N PHE A 173 -10.32 10.54 7.70
CA PHE A 173 -11.26 11.60 7.98
C PHE A 173 -12.48 11.02 8.71
N THR A 174 -13.20 11.83 9.48
CA THR A 174 -14.33 11.37 10.29
C THR A 174 -15.57 12.24 10.09
N LEU A 175 -16.75 11.69 10.38
CA LEU A 175 -17.99 12.44 10.25
C LEU A 175 -17.98 13.74 11.08
N ASP A 176 -17.47 13.68 12.31
CA ASP A 176 -17.43 14.82 13.22
C ASP A 176 -16.41 15.90 12.79
N GLY A 177 -15.27 15.49 12.21
CA GLY A 177 -14.21 16.39 11.80
C GLY A 177 -14.39 16.98 10.40
N ASP A 178 -14.86 16.15 9.46
CA ASP A 178 -14.81 16.44 8.02
C ASP A 178 -16.18 16.39 7.35
N GLY A 179 -17.24 16.00 8.07
CA GLY A 179 -18.60 15.89 7.53
C GLY A 179 -18.83 14.63 6.68
N MET A 180 -17.91 13.68 6.71
CA MET A 180 -17.97 12.41 6.00
C MET A 180 -17.20 11.35 6.79
N GLU A 181 -17.74 10.14 6.90
CA GLU A 181 -17.03 9.03 7.55
C GLU A 181 -16.16 8.28 6.52
N ASP A 182 -14.90 8.02 6.86
CA ASP A 182 -14.01 7.22 6.01
C ASP A 182 -14.47 5.76 5.96
N ASP A 183 -14.89 5.32 4.77
CA ASP A 183 -15.34 3.96 4.46
C ASP A 183 -14.24 3.06 3.88
N THR A 184 -12.99 3.52 3.94
CA THR A 184 -11.85 2.77 3.39
C THR A 184 -11.56 1.52 4.21
N GLU A 185 -11.41 0.41 3.51
CA GLU A 185 -10.93 -0.86 4.06
C GLU A 185 -9.41 -0.78 4.25
N TRP A 186 -9.00 -0.13 5.34
CA TRP A 186 -7.61 -0.12 5.79
C TRP A 186 -7.20 -1.49 6.32
N PHE A 187 -5.92 -1.84 6.18
CA PHE A 187 -5.34 -3.11 6.64
C PHE A 187 -3.86 -2.95 6.99
N LEU A 188 -3.33 -3.93 7.73
CA LEU A 188 -1.92 -3.96 8.14
C LEU A 188 -1.05 -4.33 6.92
N PRO A 189 -0.08 -3.50 6.50
CA PRO A 189 0.71 -3.76 5.31
C PRO A 189 1.48 -5.08 5.40
N SER A 190 1.56 -5.76 4.27
CA SER A 190 2.47 -6.88 4.09
C SER A 190 3.92 -6.39 3.98
N SER A 191 4.87 -7.28 4.22
CA SER A 191 6.30 -7.00 4.09
C SER A 191 6.71 -6.50 2.70
N GLY A 192 6.06 -6.98 1.62
CA GLY A 192 6.32 -6.45 0.28
C GLY A 192 5.90 -4.99 0.12
N GLN A 193 4.73 -4.61 0.67
CA GLN A 193 4.27 -3.21 0.67
C GLN A 193 5.23 -2.32 1.47
N MET A 194 5.71 -2.79 2.64
CA MET A 194 6.71 -2.07 3.42
C MET A 194 8.03 -1.88 2.70
N MET A 195 8.46 -2.87 1.90
CA MET A 195 9.68 -2.76 1.11
C MET A 195 9.55 -1.73 -0.02
N ILE A 196 8.36 -1.59 -0.63
CA ILE A 196 8.07 -0.50 -1.57
C ILE A 196 8.12 0.84 -0.84
N MET A 197 7.53 0.93 0.35
CA MET A 197 7.56 2.15 1.17
C MET A 197 8.98 2.55 1.56
N TYR A 198 9.84 1.60 1.95
CA TYR A 198 11.26 1.84 2.19
C TYR A 198 11.97 2.32 0.92
N ARG A 199 11.81 1.60 -0.20
CA ARG A 199 12.54 1.87 -1.44
C ARG A 199 12.27 3.27 -2.00
N TYR A 200 11.07 3.79 -1.79
CA TYR A 200 10.66 5.11 -2.25
C TYR A 200 10.39 6.08 -1.09
N ARG A 201 10.97 5.83 0.09
CA ARG A 201 10.71 6.60 1.31
C ARG A 201 10.88 8.11 1.10
N ASP A 202 11.94 8.52 0.42
CA ASP A 202 12.23 9.95 0.25
C ASP A 202 11.16 10.63 -0.62
N GLN A 203 10.76 10.01 -1.74
CA GLN A 203 9.67 10.49 -2.59
C GLN A 203 8.32 10.47 -1.85
N ILE A 204 8.06 9.43 -1.05
CA ILE A 204 6.87 9.33 -0.20
C ILE A 204 6.85 10.48 0.81
N ASN A 205 7.94 10.70 1.53
CA ASN A 205 8.05 11.74 2.55
C ASN A 205 7.93 13.14 1.95
N GLU A 206 8.48 13.37 0.75
CA GLU A 206 8.25 14.62 0.02
C GLU A 206 6.76 14.82 -0.29
N MET A 207 6.06 13.78 -0.74
CA MET A 207 4.63 13.85 -1.04
C MET A 207 3.79 14.05 0.22
N LEU A 208 4.04 13.28 1.29
CA LEU A 208 3.35 13.42 2.57
C LEU A 208 3.53 14.82 3.16
N ARG A 209 4.75 15.36 3.12
CA ARG A 209 5.03 16.74 3.55
C ARG A 209 4.28 17.77 2.71
N ALA A 210 4.25 17.59 1.39
CA ALA A 210 3.58 18.53 0.49
C ALA A 210 2.06 18.54 0.65
N PHE A 211 1.44 17.39 0.94
CA PHE A 211 0.00 17.27 1.01
C PHE A 211 -0.59 17.33 2.42
N TRP A 212 0.19 17.08 3.48
CA TRP A 212 -0.30 17.18 4.86
C TRP A 212 0.63 18.04 5.71
N SER A 213 1.72 17.45 6.22
CA SER A 213 2.70 18.13 7.08
C SER A 213 3.99 17.31 7.21
N SER A 214 5.02 17.91 7.79
CA SER A 214 6.25 17.17 8.14
C SER A 214 6.00 16.03 9.13
N ASP A 215 5.00 16.17 10.01
CA ASP A 215 4.63 15.14 11.00
C ASP A 215 4.02 13.90 10.35
N SER A 216 3.55 14.03 9.10
CA SER A 216 2.95 12.95 8.35
C SER A 216 3.98 11.97 7.77
N MET A 217 5.27 12.33 7.78
CA MET A 217 6.35 11.54 7.21
C MET A 217 6.54 10.21 7.92
N LEU A 218 7.04 9.22 7.18
CA LEU A 218 7.42 7.93 7.74
C LEU A 218 8.53 8.10 8.79
N LEU A 219 8.31 7.53 9.98
CA LEU A 219 9.29 7.53 11.07
C LEU A 219 10.51 6.68 10.69
N THR A 220 11.70 7.26 10.79
CA THR A 220 12.97 6.64 10.37
C THR A 220 13.76 6.00 11.52
N ASP A 221 13.36 6.23 12.76
CA ASP A 221 13.99 5.65 13.95
C ASP A 221 13.20 4.45 14.52
N LYS A 222 12.13 4.04 13.85
CA LYS A 222 11.18 3.03 14.34
C LYS A 222 11.13 1.77 13.48
N TYR A 223 10.61 0.70 14.09
CA TYR A 223 10.18 -0.51 13.41
C TYR A 223 8.66 -0.53 13.32
N TYR A 224 8.18 -1.14 12.24
CA TYR A 224 6.77 -1.29 11.95
C TYR A 224 6.41 -2.76 11.86
N TRP A 225 5.22 -3.10 12.35
CA TRP A 225 4.63 -4.41 12.10
C TRP A 225 4.25 -4.57 10.64
N THR A 226 4.26 -5.84 10.21
CA THR A 226 3.65 -6.26 8.96
C THR A 226 2.63 -7.36 9.23
N SER A 227 1.68 -7.56 8.33
CA SER A 227 0.77 -8.71 8.37
C SER A 227 1.46 -10.03 7.98
N THR A 228 2.69 -9.96 7.46
CA THR A 228 3.43 -11.16 7.03
C THR A 228 3.84 -12.01 8.22
N TYR A 229 3.20 -13.19 8.30
CA TYR A 229 3.45 -14.19 9.31
C TYR A 229 4.78 -14.90 9.12
N TYR A 230 5.51 -15.10 10.23
CA TYR A 230 6.75 -15.87 10.25
C TYR A 230 6.53 -17.24 10.92
N ASP A 231 6.11 -17.26 12.18
CA ASP A 231 5.74 -18.49 12.90
C ASP A 231 4.72 -18.17 14.01
N THR A 232 4.43 -19.14 14.88
CA THR A 232 3.46 -18.97 15.98
C THR A 232 3.93 -17.97 17.03
N THR A 233 5.21 -17.62 17.06
CA THR A 233 5.85 -16.77 18.07
C THR A 233 6.18 -15.37 17.56
N ASN A 234 6.53 -15.26 16.28
CA ASN A 234 7.14 -14.08 15.68
C ASN A 234 6.41 -13.65 14.40
N ALA A 235 6.48 -12.36 14.11
CA ALA A 235 6.03 -11.78 12.86
C ALA A 235 7.13 -10.92 12.23
N TRP A 236 7.03 -10.67 10.92
CA TRP A 236 7.97 -9.80 10.23
C TRP A 236 7.72 -8.33 10.55
N THR A 237 8.83 -7.60 10.62
CA THR A 237 8.87 -6.17 10.86
C THR A 237 9.81 -5.50 9.88
N CYS A 238 9.60 -4.21 9.63
CA CYS A 238 10.44 -3.41 8.75
C CYS A 238 10.89 -2.13 9.46
N ASN A 239 12.18 -1.80 9.36
CA ASN A 239 12.65 -0.45 9.62
C ASN A 239 12.70 0.32 8.29
N LEU A 240 11.86 1.35 8.15
CA LEU A 240 11.73 2.11 6.89
C LEU A 240 12.91 3.04 6.58
N ASN A 241 13.84 3.25 7.52
CA ASN A 241 15.06 4.00 7.26
C ASN A 241 16.10 3.16 6.53
N THR A 242 16.31 1.92 6.98
CA THR A 242 17.35 1.04 6.46
C THR A 242 16.84 -0.05 5.53
N GLY A 243 15.53 -0.29 5.51
CA GLY A 243 14.93 -1.44 4.81
C GLY A 243 15.21 -2.76 5.52
N HIS A 244 15.70 -2.70 6.77
CA HIS A 244 16.02 -3.90 7.53
C HIS A 244 14.74 -4.64 7.91
N MET A 245 14.59 -5.83 7.32
CA MET A 245 13.53 -6.79 7.66
C MET A 245 14.03 -7.71 8.76
N THR A 246 13.30 -7.78 9.87
CA THR A 246 13.63 -8.68 10.98
C THR A 246 12.36 -9.28 11.59
N VAL A 247 12.53 -10.36 12.35
CA VAL A 247 11.45 -11.01 13.07
C VAL A 247 11.42 -10.50 14.51
N GLN A 248 10.23 -10.27 15.04
CA GLN A 248 10.02 -9.79 16.40
C GLN A 248 8.92 -10.62 17.06
N ASN A 249 9.04 -10.83 18.37
CA ASN A 249 8.05 -11.58 19.13
C ASN A 249 6.72 -10.81 19.18
N LYS A 250 5.63 -11.53 18.90
CA LYS A 250 4.30 -10.94 18.72
C LYS A 250 3.72 -10.27 19.96
N ASN A 251 4.14 -10.70 21.16
CA ASN A 251 3.55 -10.28 22.44
C ASN A 251 4.54 -9.62 23.39
N THR A 252 5.80 -9.45 23.00
CA THR A 252 6.78 -8.69 23.82
C THR A 252 7.34 -7.46 23.11
N SER A 253 7.12 -7.32 21.80
CA SER A 253 7.55 -6.14 21.03
C SER A 253 6.37 -5.21 20.78
N LEU A 254 6.51 -3.94 21.16
CA LEU A 254 5.55 -2.86 20.87
C LEU A 254 6.10 -2.04 19.71
N LEU A 255 5.45 -2.11 18.54
CA LEU A 255 5.94 -1.48 17.30
C LEU A 255 4.84 -0.69 16.59
N HIS A 256 5.24 0.16 15.66
CA HIS A 256 4.34 1.07 14.96
C HIS A 256 3.53 0.38 13.86
N VAL A 257 2.42 1.00 13.49
CA VAL A 257 1.54 0.57 12.42
C VAL A 257 1.24 1.77 11.53
N ARG A 258 1.49 1.60 10.23
CA ARG A 258 1.06 2.53 9.18
C ARG A 258 0.08 1.80 8.29
N ALA A 259 -1.21 2.11 8.41
CA ALA A 259 -2.24 1.40 7.66
C ALA A 259 -2.09 1.59 6.14
N THR A 260 -2.52 0.58 5.39
CA THR A 260 -2.59 0.61 3.93
C THR A 260 -3.96 0.19 3.43
N ALA A 261 -4.35 0.61 2.24
CA ALA A 261 -5.59 0.22 1.58
C ALA A 261 -5.32 -0.12 0.11
N GLU A 262 -6.24 -0.84 -0.53
CA GLU A 262 -6.24 -1.00 -1.99
C GLU A 262 -6.54 0.36 -2.66
N ASP A 263 -6.02 0.55 -3.88
CA ASP A 263 -6.31 1.73 -4.69
C ASP A 263 -7.70 1.65 -5.37
#